data_AF-A0A372F7R0-F1
#
_entry.id   AF-A0A372F7R0-F1
#
_cell.length_a   1.000
_cell.length_b   1.000
_cell.length_c   1.000
_cell.angle_alpha   90.00
_cell.angle_beta   90.00
_cell.angle_gamma   90.00
#
_symmetry.space_group_name_H-M   'P 1'
#
loop_
_entity.id
_entity.type
_entity.pdbx_description
1 polymer ?
#
loop_
_entity_poly.entity_id
_entity_poly.type
_entity_poly.pdbx_seq_one_letter_code
_entity_poly.pdbx_strand_id
1 'polypeptide(L)'
;MGGKNNEYAYASTPTADGGYIIVGSTNSNNDGDVPTSKAFNGLGGTDIWVIKVNIWGEILWSKTFGGTKDDIATDVIETKDKNILVLATSASADGDALGNGSRGGLILLKLKTDGSVLWRKVFAGGYNVGDISFTKADAYSKPNIKSTSDGNYVISANILPLIKTDVWLAKVTENAEILWTKTYGTNQNDWVNEVITCADGGYLMVGGTEANNNDVPGAGNGFIDIYIIKVDATGVLQWQKGLGGANLDEAFSSTQLADGSFIIVGESNSTNGDLAANLGEKDGFILRLSNSGSIQWKKQVGGTYSDGLYAIRKSSTGKIYGFGQSNSTLGNVKPKGSVGDVWITQIDETNGSLKENALFGGADIDIARGAFPTNDGGFIVAANTNSVDGDLTQNNGNTDFWLVKTGTPLPATLGSFSAALTNEQYVKLSWTSLSEVKAKNFVIERSFDLLRFTFIGQVNATGTSNTAKSYSITDTKPVIGKNYYRLKFYDDANKEFIYKTVSATVSLLANESESDNSLTIFPNPVSGSSFYIKSAEKFLLKTPDLIDVRGRTFTLEIEVLDATLSRFTVKQNLNPGLYFLICDNGRNKIVKKLIVP
;
A
#
# COMPACT_ATOMS: atom_id res chain seq x y z
N MET A 1 -6.37 -10.78 -9.34
CA MET A 1 -6.04 -11.35 -8.01
C MET A 1 -7.37 -11.47 -7.30
N GLY A 2 -7.70 -12.65 -6.82
CA GLY A 2 -9.04 -12.90 -6.28
C GLY A 2 -9.32 -14.38 -6.15
N GLY A 3 -10.50 -14.69 -5.65
CA GLY A 3 -11.11 -16.01 -5.56
C GLY A 3 -12.30 -16.10 -6.51
N LYS A 4 -13.18 -17.08 -6.30
CA LYS A 4 -14.32 -17.32 -7.22
C LYS A 4 -15.43 -16.27 -7.16
N ASN A 5 -15.49 -15.45 -6.11
CA ASN A 5 -16.57 -14.52 -5.88
C ASN A 5 -16.14 -13.07 -6.20
N ASN A 6 -16.47 -12.11 -5.33
CA ASN A 6 -16.24 -10.69 -5.52
C ASN A 6 -15.16 -10.18 -4.58
N GLU A 7 -14.16 -9.55 -5.18
CA GLU A 7 -13.09 -8.84 -4.51
C GLU A 7 -13.08 -7.38 -4.96
N TYR A 8 -13.24 -6.45 -4.02
CA TYR A 8 -13.14 -5.01 -4.26
C TYR A 8 -11.93 -4.38 -3.59
N ALA A 9 -11.04 -3.77 -4.37
CA ALA A 9 -9.94 -2.97 -3.86
C ALA A 9 -10.42 -1.55 -3.54
N TYR A 10 -10.02 -1.01 -2.38
CA TYR A 10 -10.44 0.32 -1.93
C TYR A 10 -9.26 1.28 -1.74
N ALA A 11 -8.16 0.80 -1.16
CA ALA A 11 -7.00 1.63 -0.89
C ALA A 11 -5.69 0.85 -0.94
N SER A 12 -4.58 1.57 -1.03
CA SER A 12 -3.25 1.00 -0.85
C SER A 12 -2.30 2.03 -0.25
N THR A 13 -1.08 1.63 0.07
CA THR A 13 -0.04 2.56 0.56
C THR A 13 1.35 1.98 0.27
N PRO A 14 2.34 2.78 -0.12
CA PRO A 14 3.72 2.31 -0.22
C PRO A 14 4.28 2.00 1.16
N THR A 15 5.21 1.06 1.21
CA THR A 15 5.94 0.71 2.43
C THR A 15 7.42 1.04 2.28
N ALA A 16 8.10 1.27 3.40
CA ALA A 16 9.50 1.69 3.43
C ALA A 16 10.47 0.66 2.82
N ASP A 17 10.07 -0.61 2.76
CA ASP A 17 10.82 -1.68 2.08
C ASP A 17 10.71 -1.63 0.54
N GLY A 18 9.99 -0.66 -0.02
CA GLY A 18 9.80 -0.47 -1.46
C GLY A 18 8.67 -1.30 -2.07
N GLY A 19 7.94 -2.07 -1.26
CA GLY A 19 6.69 -2.71 -1.67
C GLY A 19 5.46 -1.87 -1.35
N TYR A 20 4.29 -2.52 -1.34
CA TYR A 20 3.01 -1.86 -1.13
C TYR A 20 2.07 -2.74 -0.33
N ILE A 21 1.19 -2.12 0.46
CA ILE A 21 0.01 -2.77 1.02
C ILE A 21 -1.20 -2.34 0.20
N ILE A 22 -2.07 -3.29 -0.12
CA ILE A 22 -3.40 -3.06 -0.71
C ILE A 22 -4.43 -3.60 0.26
N VAL A 23 -5.52 -2.85 0.43
CA VAL A 23 -6.66 -3.27 1.24
C VAL A 23 -7.94 -3.21 0.42
N GLY A 24 -8.79 -4.19 0.67
CA GLY A 24 -10.07 -4.32 0.03
C GLY A 24 -11.03 -5.18 0.85
N SER A 25 -12.07 -5.69 0.21
CA SER A 25 -12.93 -6.72 0.76
C SER A 25 -13.03 -7.93 -0.17
N THR A 26 -13.34 -9.08 0.40
CA THR A 26 -13.55 -10.35 -0.31
C THR A 26 -14.75 -11.08 0.28
N ASN A 27 -15.58 -11.70 -0.54
CA ASN A 27 -16.54 -12.72 -0.10
C ASN A 27 -16.17 -14.12 -0.64
N SER A 28 -14.96 -14.27 -1.17
CA SER A 28 -14.37 -15.56 -1.50
C SER A 28 -13.86 -16.26 -0.25
N ASN A 29 -13.76 -17.59 -0.30
CA ASN A 29 -13.32 -18.38 0.85
C ASN A 29 -12.27 -19.41 0.45
N ASN A 30 -11.02 -19.11 0.82
CA ASN A 30 -9.88 -20.03 0.74
C ASN A 30 -9.62 -20.57 -0.68
N ASP A 31 -9.66 -19.68 -1.68
CA ASP A 31 -9.44 -19.99 -3.09
C ASP A 31 -8.70 -18.86 -3.83
N GLY A 32 -8.00 -19.24 -4.92
CA GLY A 32 -7.14 -18.31 -5.65
C GLY A 32 -6.05 -17.71 -4.76
N ASP A 33 -6.00 -16.37 -4.72
CA ASP A 33 -5.06 -15.61 -3.88
C ASP A 33 -5.63 -15.27 -2.49
N VAL A 34 -6.89 -15.63 -2.23
CA VAL A 34 -7.64 -15.30 -1.02
C VAL A 34 -7.40 -16.39 0.04
N PRO A 35 -6.83 -16.04 1.21
CA PRO A 35 -6.64 -17.00 2.29
C PRO A 35 -7.97 -17.33 2.97
N THR A 36 -7.95 -18.21 3.99
CA THR A 36 -9.18 -18.63 4.67
C THR A 36 -9.95 -17.43 5.24
N SER A 37 -11.17 -17.25 4.75
CA SER A 37 -12.08 -16.18 5.15
C SER A 37 -13.05 -16.69 6.19
N LYS A 38 -13.41 -15.87 7.18
CA LYS A 38 -14.47 -16.17 8.16
C LYS A 38 -15.84 -15.70 7.69
N ALA A 39 -15.87 -14.90 6.61
CA ALA A 39 -17.07 -14.61 5.84
C ALA A 39 -17.86 -15.91 5.60
N PHE A 40 -19.09 -15.93 6.10
CA PHE A 40 -19.88 -17.15 6.18
C PHE A 40 -20.15 -17.74 4.79
N ASN A 41 -19.67 -18.96 4.54
CA ASN A 41 -19.94 -19.90 3.43
C ASN A 41 -21.16 -19.55 2.52
N GLY A 42 -21.07 -18.48 1.74
CA GLY A 42 -22.11 -18.07 0.79
C GLY A 42 -23.44 -17.57 1.37
N LEU A 43 -23.55 -17.20 2.66
CA LEU A 43 -24.77 -16.58 3.22
C LEU A 43 -24.63 -15.07 3.54
N GLY A 44 -23.59 -14.40 3.03
CA GLY A 44 -23.57 -12.93 2.88
C GLY A 44 -22.79 -12.16 3.94
N GLY A 45 -21.49 -12.44 4.08
CA GLY A 45 -20.53 -11.52 4.69
C GLY A 45 -19.34 -11.30 3.76
N THR A 46 -18.79 -10.09 3.75
CA THR A 46 -17.48 -9.74 3.19
C THR A 46 -16.45 -9.65 4.31
N ASP A 47 -15.21 -10.10 4.09
CA ASP A 47 -14.10 -9.90 5.02
C ASP A 47 -13.11 -8.87 4.48
N ILE A 48 -12.39 -8.21 5.39
CA ILE A 48 -11.27 -7.33 5.03
C ILE A 48 -10.18 -8.19 4.42
N TRP A 49 -9.70 -7.82 3.24
CA TRP A 49 -8.55 -8.47 2.61
C TRP A 49 -7.37 -7.51 2.53
N VAL A 50 -6.25 -7.89 3.14
CA VAL A 50 -4.99 -7.13 3.16
C VAL A 50 -3.95 -7.91 2.39
N ILE A 51 -3.34 -7.28 1.38
CA ILE A 51 -2.33 -7.88 0.52
C ILE A 51 -1.05 -7.07 0.61
N LYS A 52 0.06 -7.72 0.89
CA LYS A 52 1.40 -7.15 0.73
C LYS A 52 1.96 -7.61 -0.59
N VAL A 53 2.38 -6.66 -1.42
CA VAL A 53 3.11 -6.91 -2.66
C VAL A 53 4.50 -6.27 -2.61
N ASN A 54 5.42 -6.79 -3.42
CA ASN A 54 6.72 -6.17 -3.64
C ASN A 54 6.65 -5.07 -4.73
N ILE A 55 7.82 -4.49 -5.09
CA ILE A 55 7.90 -3.43 -6.12
C ILE A 55 7.41 -3.86 -7.51
N TRP A 56 7.29 -5.18 -7.74
CA TRP A 56 6.87 -5.80 -8.97
C TRP A 56 5.40 -6.17 -9.00
N GLY A 57 4.66 -5.97 -7.90
CA GLY A 57 3.28 -6.41 -7.77
C GLY A 57 3.14 -7.90 -7.41
N GLU A 58 4.23 -8.62 -7.17
CA GLU A 58 4.17 -10.01 -6.71
C GLU A 58 3.69 -10.05 -5.25
N ILE A 59 2.71 -10.90 -4.94
CA ILE A 59 2.19 -11.10 -3.59
C ILE A 59 3.30 -11.71 -2.71
N LEU A 60 3.61 -11.02 -1.61
CA LEU A 60 4.49 -11.50 -0.55
C LEU A 60 3.70 -12.24 0.54
N TRP A 61 2.53 -11.70 0.90
CA TRP A 61 1.54 -12.35 1.76
C TRP A 61 0.18 -11.70 1.57
N SER A 62 -0.89 -12.44 1.86
CA SER A 62 -2.25 -11.92 1.94
C SER A 62 -2.94 -12.47 3.22
N LYS A 63 -3.84 -11.68 3.82
CA LYS A 63 -4.57 -12.02 5.05
C LYS A 63 -5.97 -11.46 5.04
N THR A 64 -6.89 -12.20 5.63
CA THR A 64 -8.28 -11.82 5.87
C THR A 64 -8.50 -11.46 7.34
N PHE A 65 -9.36 -10.46 7.60
CA PHE A 65 -9.76 -10.04 8.93
C PHE A 65 -11.25 -9.74 8.95
N GLY A 66 -11.90 -9.96 10.09
CA GLY A 66 -13.34 -9.76 10.20
C GLY A 66 -14.01 -10.75 11.13
N GLY A 67 -15.31 -10.91 10.96
CA GLY A 67 -16.19 -11.77 11.74
C GLY A 67 -17.17 -12.52 10.84
N THR A 68 -18.40 -12.70 11.32
CA THR A 68 -19.42 -13.48 10.60
C THR A 68 -20.28 -12.66 9.63
N LYS A 69 -20.14 -11.32 9.62
CA LYS A 69 -20.91 -10.37 8.79
C LYS A 69 -19.96 -9.54 7.93
N ASP A 70 -20.48 -8.48 7.30
CA ASP A 70 -19.69 -7.59 6.45
C ASP A 70 -18.62 -6.80 7.22
N ASP A 71 -17.39 -6.90 6.75
CA ASP A 71 -16.18 -6.27 7.23
C ASP A 71 -15.41 -5.76 6.01
N ILE A 72 -15.32 -4.44 5.86
CA ILE A 72 -14.87 -3.79 4.62
C ILE A 72 -13.75 -2.81 4.96
N ALA A 73 -12.55 -3.06 4.45
CA ALA A 73 -11.46 -2.09 4.54
C ALA A 73 -11.69 -0.92 3.60
N THR A 74 -11.25 0.26 4.01
CA THR A 74 -11.59 1.52 3.33
C THR A 74 -10.36 2.40 3.12
N ASP A 75 -9.40 2.34 4.03
CA ASP A 75 -8.14 3.06 3.88
C ASP A 75 -7.01 2.36 4.65
N VAL A 76 -5.77 2.65 4.26
CA VAL A 76 -4.57 2.05 4.84
C VAL A 76 -3.39 3.02 4.81
N ILE A 77 -2.59 3.04 5.88
CA ILE A 77 -1.36 3.81 5.95
C ILE A 77 -0.20 2.99 6.55
N GLU A 78 1.03 3.27 6.11
CA GLU A 78 2.23 2.88 6.85
C GLU A 78 2.47 3.89 7.98
N THR A 79 2.64 3.39 9.20
CA THR A 79 2.90 4.21 10.39
C THR A 79 4.39 4.54 10.52
N LYS A 80 4.73 5.53 11.36
CA LYS A 80 6.14 5.97 11.54
C LYS A 80 7.07 4.83 12.00
N ASP A 81 6.54 3.90 12.80
CA ASP A 81 7.21 2.69 13.29
C ASP A 81 7.21 1.53 12.28
N LYS A 82 6.83 1.78 11.02
CA LYS A 82 6.83 0.82 9.89
C LYS A 82 5.82 -0.30 10.02
N ASN A 83 4.84 -0.15 10.91
CA ASN A 83 3.68 -1.00 10.98
C ASN A 83 2.62 -0.54 9.97
N ILE A 84 1.61 -1.37 9.76
CA ILE A 84 0.50 -1.10 8.84
C ILE A 84 -0.73 -0.81 9.66
N LEU A 85 -1.44 0.27 9.34
CA LEU A 85 -2.70 0.63 9.99
C LEU A 85 -3.83 0.56 8.97
N VAL A 86 -4.76 -0.35 9.17
CA VAL A 86 -5.92 -0.59 8.29
C VAL A 86 -7.16 -0.06 8.97
N LEU A 87 -7.89 0.81 8.26
CA LEU A 87 -9.21 1.31 8.67
C LEU A 87 -10.30 0.57 7.91
N ALA A 88 -11.32 0.12 8.64
CA ALA A 88 -12.43 -0.63 8.08
C ALA A 88 -13.76 -0.31 8.79
N THR A 89 -14.85 -0.61 8.10
CA THR A 89 -16.19 -0.67 8.67
C THR A 89 -16.56 -2.13 8.94
N SER A 90 -17.22 -2.39 10.05
CA SER A 90 -17.63 -3.73 10.44
C SER A 90 -19.08 -3.75 10.87
N ALA A 91 -19.87 -4.69 10.34
CA ALA A 91 -21.18 -5.09 10.84
C ALA A 91 -21.09 -6.28 11.82
N SER A 92 -19.92 -6.90 11.92
CA SER A 92 -19.62 -8.03 12.80
C SER A 92 -19.49 -7.58 14.26
N ALA A 93 -19.87 -8.46 15.19
CA ALA A 93 -19.70 -8.26 16.63
C ALA A 93 -18.76 -9.31 17.27
N ASP A 94 -18.14 -10.13 16.43
CA ASP A 94 -17.27 -11.24 16.74
C ASP A 94 -15.94 -11.12 15.95
N GLY A 95 -15.09 -12.14 16.08
CA GLY A 95 -13.82 -12.18 15.35
C GLY A 95 -12.90 -11.00 15.68
N ASP A 96 -12.50 -10.26 14.65
CA ASP A 96 -11.66 -9.07 14.78
C ASP A 96 -12.43 -7.80 15.15
N ALA A 97 -13.75 -7.84 15.08
CA ALA A 97 -14.66 -6.76 15.46
C ALA A 97 -15.33 -7.01 16.84
N LEU A 98 -14.76 -7.88 17.68
CA LEU A 98 -15.29 -8.12 19.02
C LEU A 98 -15.40 -6.82 19.83
N GLY A 99 -16.60 -6.55 20.35
CA GLY A 99 -16.92 -5.31 21.06
C GLY A 99 -17.60 -4.24 20.20
N ASN A 100 -17.84 -4.53 18.93
CA ASN A 100 -18.66 -3.68 18.07
C ASN A 100 -20.14 -3.71 18.48
N GLY A 101 -20.86 -2.63 18.19
CA GLY A 101 -22.27 -2.50 18.53
C GLY A 101 -23.20 -3.04 17.44
N SER A 102 -24.49 -3.13 17.76
CA SER A 102 -25.51 -3.78 16.91
C SER A 102 -25.77 -3.09 15.56
N ARG A 103 -25.25 -1.87 15.37
CA ARG A 103 -25.38 -1.08 14.14
C ARG A 103 -24.12 -1.08 13.28
N GLY A 104 -23.10 -1.83 13.66
CA GLY A 104 -21.79 -1.77 13.03
C GLY A 104 -21.00 -0.52 13.43
N GLY A 105 -19.69 -0.54 13.22
CA GLY A 105 -18.74 0.42 13.76
C GLY A 105 -17.45 0.45 12.95
N LEU A 106 -16.53 1.33 13.35
CA LEU A 106 -15.20 1.39 12.73
C LEU A 106 -14.26 0.46 13.46
N ILE A 107 -13.46 -0.28 12.72
CA ILE A 107 -12.34 -1.05 13.28
C ILE A 107 -11.04 -0.54 12.71
N LEU A 108 -10.05 -0.42 13.58
CA LEU A 108 -8.70 -0.03 13.24
C LEU A 108 -7.76 -1.16 13.64
N LEU A 109 -7.09 -1.75 12.65
CA LEU A 109 -6.17 -2.86 12.83
C LEU A 109 -4.75 -2.34 12.66
N LYS A 110 -3.93 -2.43 13.71
CA LYS A 110 -2.49 -2.22 13.57
C LYS A 110 -1.81 -3.57 13.40
N LEU A 111 -1.13 -3.74 12.28
CA LEU A 111 -0.43 -4.96 11.88
C LEU A 111 1.08 -4.70 11.84
N LYS A 112 1.88 -5.73 12.15
CA LYS A 112 3.30 -5.73 11.81
C LYS A 112 3.49 -5.82 10.29
N THR A 113 4.72 -5.61 9.82
CA THR A 113 5.10 -5.76 8.41
C THR A 113 4.85 -7.16 7.83
N ASP A 114 4.83 -8.19 8.67
CA ASP A 114 4.46 -9.57 8.31
C ASP A 114 2.94 -9.84 8.36
N GLY A 115 2.15 -8.79 8.57
CA GLY A 115 0.70 -8.82 8.68
C GLY A 115 0.16 -9.42 9.98
N SER A 116 1.00 -9.74 10.97
CA SER A 116 0.49 -10.19 12.29
C SER A 116 -0.14 -9.03 13.06
N VAL A 117 -1.25 -9.27 13.75
CA VAL A 117 -1.95 -8.22 14.50
C VAL A 117 -1.11 -7.80 15.72
N LEU A 118 -0.89 -6.50 15.87
CA LEU A 118 -0.37 -5.89 17.10
C LEU A 118 -1.50 -5.56 18.06
N TRP A 119 -2.51 -4.84 17.55
CA TRP A 119 -3.71 -4.51 18.29
C TRP A 119 -4.85 -4.19 17.34
N ARG A 120 -6.06 -4.19 17.91
CA ARG A 120 -7.31 -3.79 17.26
C ARG A 120 -8.05 -2.81 18.16
N LYS A 121 -8.61 -1.75 17.57
CA LYS A 121 -9.47 -0.78 18.24
C LYS A 121 -10.81 -0.77 17.53
N VAL A 122 -11.89 -0.87 18.31
CA VAL A 122 -13.26 -0.79 17.81
C VAL A 122 -13.89 0.51 18.29
N PHE A 123 -14.34 1.33 17.36
CA PHE A 123 -15.23 2.46 17.61
C PHE A 123 -16.66 1.96 17.39
N ALA A 124 -17.24 1.41 18.46
CA ALA A 124 -18.54 0.75 18.41
C ALA A 124 -19.64 1.72 17.98
N GLY A 125 -20.41 1.36 16.96
CA GLY A 125 -21.60 2.12 16.58
C GLY A 125 -22.86 1.62 17.29
N GLY A 126 -23.72 2.54 17.68
CA GLY A 126 -24.97 2.24 18.38
C GLY A 126 -25.58 3.48 19.02
N TYR A 127 -26.83 3.37 19.48
CA TYR A 127 -27.43 4.41 20.30
C TYR A 127 -26.89 4.30 21.72
N ASN A 128 -26.25 5.38 22.19
CA ASN A 128 -25.74 5.63 23.55
C ASN A 128 -24.23 5.42 23.77
N VAL A 129 -23.46 6.50 23.53
CA VAL A 129 -22.24 6.81 24.31
C VAL A 129 -22.10 8.35 24.45
N GLY A 130 -22.72 8.94 25.48
CA GLY A 130 -22.54 10.37 25.82
C GLY A 130 -22.82 11.39 24.70
N ASP A 131 -22.27 12.60 24.84
CA ASP A 131 -22.47 13.75 23.93
C ASP A 131 -21.88 13.59 22.51
N ILE A 132 -21.40 12.40 22.12
CA ILE A 132 -20.78 12.15 20.81
C ILE A 132 -21.03 10.69 20.41
N SER A 133 -22.25 10.35 19.99
CA SER A 133 -22.53 8.98 19.54
C SER A 133 -22.29 8.81 18.04
N PHE A 134 -21.23 8.06 17.69
CA PHE A 134 -21.10 7.41 16.40
C PHE A 134 -22.22 6.36 16.26
N THR A 135 -23.16 6.55 15.35
CA THR A 135 -24.42 5.78 15.35
C THR A 135 -24.43 4.55 14.44
N LYS A 136 -23.64 4.58 13.36
CA LYS A 136 -23.53 3.51 12.37
C LYS A 136 -22.29 3.72 11.49
N ALA A 137 -21.53 2.65 11.24
CA ALA A 137 -20.61 2.55 10.11
C ALA A 137 -20.97 1.35 9.25
N ASP A 138 -21.04 1.58 7.94
CA ASP A 138 -21.14 0.52 6.93
C ASP A 138 -20.34 0.93 5.67
N ALA A 139 -20.44 0.15 4.60
CA ALA A 139 -19.76 0.42 3.34
C ALA A 139 -19.97 1.85 2.80
N TYR A 140 -21.12 2.48 3.10
CA TYR A 140 -21.45 3.83 2.65
C TYR A 140 -20.78 4.92 3.49
N SER A 141 -20.26 4.58 4.68
CA SER A 141 -19.54 5.52 5.54
C SER A 141 -18.20 5.98 4.97
N LYS A 142 -17.64 5.25 3.99
CA LYS A 142 -16.38 5.51 3.28
C LYS A 142 -15.28 6.16 4.15
N PRO A 143 -14.97 5.61 5.34
CA PRO A 143 -14.07 6.29 6.24
C PRO A 143 -12.64 6.32 5.69
N ASN A 144 -11.88 7.34 6.08
CA ASN A 144 -10.54 7.62 5.56
C ASN A 144 -9.61 7.96 6.72
N ILE A 145 -8.33 7.59 6.62
CA ILE A 145 -7.31 7.89 7.63
C ILE A 145 -6.10 8.58 7.01
N LYS A 146 -5.57 9.59 7.71
CA LYS A 146 -4.31 10.24 7.33
C LYS A 146 -3.42 10.48 8.54
N SER A 147 -2.11 10.31 8.32
CA SER A 147 -1.09 10.71 9.29
C SER A 147 -1.01 12.22 9.43
N THR A 148 -0.86 12.69 10.67
CA THR A 148 -0.66 14.09 11.00
C THR A 148 0.79 14.36 11.42
N SER A 149 1.27 15.59 11.28
CA SER A 149 2.68 15.95 11.46
C SER A 149 3.19 15.66 12.89
N ASP A 150 2.33 15.83 13.88
CA ASP A 150 2.57 15.52 15.30
C ASP A 150 2.68 14.00 15.60
N GLY A 151 2.46 13.11 14.61
CA GLY A 151 2.53 11.66 14.78
C GLY A 151 1.20 10.99 15.14
N ASN A 152 0.12 11.76 15.28
CA ASN A 152 -1.23 11.26 15.46
C ASN A 152 -1.91 10.97 14.11
N TYR A 153 -3.17 10.55 14.14
CA TYR A 153 -3.97 10.34 12.93
C TYR A 153 -5.24 11.20 12.95
N VAL A 154 -5.75 11.49 11.76
CA VAL A 154 -7.10 12.01 11.55
C VAL A 154 -7.93 10.98 10.80
N ILE A 155 -9.17 10.78 11.23
CA ILE A 155 -10.14 9.88 10.61
C ILE A 155 -11.36 10.71 10.20
N SER A 156 -11.79 10.59 8.96
CA SER A 156 -13.08 11.10 8.50
C SER A 156 -14.04 9.95 8.22
N ALA A 157 -15.34 10.14 8.42
CA ALA A 157 -16.37 9.16 8.10
C ALA A 157 -17.73 9.85 7.92
N ASN A 158 -18.67 9.18 7.26
CA ASN A 158 -20.06 9.60 7.24
C ASN A 158 -20.81 8.97 8.41
N ILE A 159 -21.50 9.79 9.21
CA ILE A 159 -22.29 9.34 10.36
C ILE A 159 -23.78 9.63 10.15
N LEU A 160 -24.64 8.73 10.62
CA LEU A 160 -26.10 8.83 10.51
C LEU A 160 -26.72 9.06 11.90
N PRO A 161 -26.60 10.24 12.53
CA PRO A 161 -27.03 10.42 13.92
C PRO A 161 -28.49 10.01 14.15
N LEU A 162 -29.41 10.20 13.19
CA LEU A 162 -30.78 9.69 13.27
C LEU A 162 -31.44 9.41 11.90
N ILE A 163 -31.50 10.40 11.01
CA ILE A 163 -32.24 10.35 9.73
C ILE A 163 -31.51 11.00 8.55
N LYS A 164 -30.35 11.63 8.80
CA LYS A 164 -29.53 12.34 7.81
C LYS A 164 -28.07 11.97 8.02
N THR A 165 -27.28 12.13 6.98
CA THR A 165 -25.83 11.91 7.02
C THR A 165 -25.12 13.23 7.29
N ASP A 166 -24.15 13.24 8.21
CA ASP A 166 -23.21 14.35 8.41
C ASP A 166 -21.77 13.83 8.29
N VAL A 167 -20.84 14.74 8.03
CA VAL A 167 -19.39 14.48 8.03
C VAL A 167 -18.89 14.44 9.47
N TRP A 168 -18.27 13.33 9.87
CA TRP A 168 -17.55 13.20 11.13
C TRP A 168 -16.05 13.27 10.89
N LEU A 169 -15.36 14.02 11.75
CA LEU A 169 -13.91 14.11 11.78
C LEU A 169 -13.42 13.84 13.21
N ALA A 170 -12.46 12.95 13.36
CA ALA A 170 -11.82 12.66 14.64
C ALA A 170 -10.31 12.74 14.52
N LYS A 171 -9.67 13.36 15.51
CA LYS A 171 -8.23 13.20 15.72
C LYS A 171 -8.01 12.16 16.79
N VAL A 172 -7.13 11.20 16.51
CA VAL A 172 -6.81 10.09 17.40
C VAL A 172 -5.31 9.98 17.60
N THR A 173 -4.89 9.50 18.76
CA THR A 173 -3.47 9.25 19.06
C THR A 173 -2.90 8.14 18.19
N GLU A 174 -1.58 7.95 18.24
CA GLU A 174 -0.91 6.81 17.59
C GLU A 174 -1.43 5.42 18.04
N ASN A 175 -2.08 5.37 19.21
CA ASN A 175 -2.72 4.18 19.80
C ASN A 175 -4.26 4.19 19.64
N ALA A 176 -4.78 5.04 18.75
CA ALA A 176 -6.20 5.16 18.43
C ALA A 176 -7.11 5.61 19.59
N GLU A 177 -6.57 6.39 20.55
CA GLU A 177 -7.39 7.08 21.55
C GLU A 177 -7.90 8.40 20.98
N ILE A 178 -9.19 8.69 21.17
CA ILE A 178 -9.81 9.93 20.67
C ILE A 178 -9.25 11.13 21.43
N LEU A 179 -8.67 12.08 20.69
CA LEU A 179 -8.27 13.38 21.22
C LEU A 179 -9.42 14.38 21.14
N TRP A 180 -10.10 14.42 20.00
CA TRP A 180 -11.31 15.22 19.79
C TRP A 180 -12.09 14.68 18.59
N THR A 181 -13.37 15.02 18.53
CA THR A 181 -14.20 14.83 17.33
C THR A 181 -14.97 16.11 17.00
N LYS A 182 -15.37 16.23 15.73
CA LYS A 182 -16.19 17.30 15.17
C LYS A 182 -17.15 16.72 14.15
N THR A 183 -18.28 17.39 13.97
CA THR A 183 -19.27 17.06 12.94
C THR A 183 -19.52 18.29 12.09
N TYR A 184 -19.64 18.10 10.79
CA TYR A 184 -19.91 19.15 9.81
C TYR A 184 -21.02 18.66 8.88
N GLY A 185 -21.90 19.58 8.50
CA GLY A 185 -23.10 19.24 7.74
C GLY A 185 -24.22 20.21 8.07
N THR A 186 -25.39 19.93 7.52
CA THR A 186 -26.55 20.82 7.47
C THR A 186 -27.77 20.12 8.05
N ASN A 187 -28.99 20.48 7.65
CA ASN A 187 -30.17 19.67 7.96
C ASN A 187 -30.49 18.63 6.87
N GLN A 188 -29.71 18.57 5.78
CA GLN A 188 -29.81 17.59 4.69
C GLN A 188 -28.72 16.52 4.80
N ASN A 189 -28.58 15.65 3.80
CA ASN A 189 -27.48 14.71 3.73
C ASN A 189 -26.20 15.40 3.28
N ASP A 190 -25.14 15.18 4.04
CA ASP A 190 -23.78 15.66 3.81
C ASP A 190 -22.80 14.51 4.03
N TRP A 191 -21.86 14.32 3.12
CA TRP A 191 -20.87 13.25 3.23
C TRP A 191 -19.49 13.68 2.74
N VAL A 192 -18.49 12.91 3.15
CA VAL A 192 -17.09 13.03 2.79
C VAL A 192 -16.65 11.78 2.04
N ASN A 193 -15.84 11.98 1.00
CA ASN A 193 -15.16 10.92 0.25
C ASN A 193 -13.66 10.87 0.57
N GLU A 194 -13.02 12.02 0.80
CA GLU A 194 -11.60 12.07 1.18
C GLU A 194 -11.33 13.21 2.17
N VAL A 195 -10.40 12.95 3.10
CA VAL A 195 -9.72 13.97 3.92
C VAL A 195 -8.23 14.01 3.57
N ILE A 196 -7.66 15.20 3.47
CA ILE A 196 -6.22 15.41 3.35
C ILE A 196 -5.69 16.31 4.47
N THR A 197 -4.45 16.09 4.88
CA THR A 197 -3.73 17.02 5.74
C THR A 197 -3.13 18.16 4.92
N CYS A 198 -3.23 19.38 5.45
CA CYS A 198 -2.73 20.58 4.80
C CYS A 198 -1.38 21.01 5.39
N ALA A 199 -0.59 21.76 4.63
CA ALA A 199 0.71 22.29 5.03
C ALA A 199 0.63 23.24 6.24
N ASP A 200 -0.52 23.88 6.46
CA ASP A 200 -0.81 24.72 7.63
C ASP A 200 -1.19 23.91 8.89
N GLY A 201 -1.17 22.57 8.81
CA GLY A 201 -1.56 21.66 9.89
C GLY A 201 -3.06 21.42 10.01
N GLY A 202 -3.89 22.12 9.22
CA GLY A 202 -5.32 21.89 9.13
C GLY A 202 -5.70 20.73 8.20
N TYR A 203 -6.99 20.62 7.91
CA TYR A 203 -7.55 19.53 7.10
C TYR A 203 -8.51 20.06 6.05
N LEU A 204 -8.46 19.49 4.84
CA LEU A 204 -9.45 19.70 3.78
C LEU A 204 -10.23 18.41 3.59
N MET A 205 -11.55 18.51 3.53
CA MET A 205 -12.47 17.42 3.23
C MET A 205 -13.26 17.74 1.97
N VAL A 206 -13.48 16.73 1.13
CA VAL A 206 -14.27 16.82 -0.09
C VAL A 206 -15.29 15.70 -0.17
N GLY A 207 -16.49 16.00 -0.67
CA GLY A 207 -17.58 15.04 -0.84
C GLY A 207 -18.79 15.67 -1.52
N GLY A 208 -19.99 15.39 -1.01
CA GLY A 208 -21.26 15.88 -1.54
C GLY A 208 -22.21 16.39 -0.46
N THR A 209 -23.17 17.22 -0.87
CA THR A 209 -24.21 17.80 -0.03
C THR A 209 -25.52 17.92 -0.79
N GLU A 210 -26.64 17.66 -0.10
CA GLU A 210 -28.00 17.97 -0.55
C GLU A 210 -28.51 19.31 0.03
N ALA A 211 -27.63 20.08 0.67
CA ALA A 211 -27.97 21.33 1.35
C ALA A 211 -28.41 22.43 0.38
N ASN A 212 -29.13 23.42 0.93
CA ASN A 212 -29.44 24.65 0.21
C ASN A 212 -28.33 25.72 0.42
N ASN A 213 -28.36 26.77 -0.41
CA ASN A 213 -27.38 27.85 -0.41
C ASN A 213 -27.23 28.61 0.93
N ASN A 214 -28.26 28.64 1.78
CA ASN A 214 -28.18 29.33 3.08
C ASN A 214 -27.36 28.53 4.10
N ASP A 215 -27.35 27.20 3.98
CA ASP A 215 -26.60 26.32 4.87
C ASP A 215 -25.16 26.13 4.38
N VAL A 216 -24.99 25.89 3.07
CA VAL A 216 -23.69 25.78 2.41
C VAL A 216 -23.62 26.78 1.25
N PRO A 217 -22.82 27.86 1.36
CA PRO A 217 -22.70 28.87 0.31
C PRO A 217 -22.24 28.25 -1.03
N GLY A 218 -23.07 28.39 -2.05
CA GLY A 218 -22.88 27.82 -3.40
C GLY A 218 -23.60 26.48 -3.65
N ALA A 219 -24.22 25.88 -2.64
CA ALA A 219 -25.05 24.67 -2.80
C ALA A 219 -26.53 25.01 -3.09
N GLY A 220 -27.37 23.99 -3.24
CA GLY A 220 -28.80 24.08 -3.48
C GLY A 220 -29.16 24.30 -4.94
N ASN A 221 -28.25 23.99 -5.87
CA ASN A 221 -28.47 24.18 -7.29
C ASN A 221 -29.10 22.95 -7.95
N GLY A 222 -29.11 21.79 -7.28
CA GLY A 222 -29.60 20.53 -7.84
C GLY A 222 -29.83 19.42 -6.82
N PHE A 223 -29.63 18.17 -7.27
CA PHE A 223 -29.84 16.99 -6.42
C PHE A 223 -28.69 16.80 -5.43
N ILE A 224 -27.45 16.84 -5.91
CA ILE A 224 -26.25 16.70 -5.10
C ILE A 224 -25.24 17.72 -5.60
N ASP A 225 -24.79 18.61 -4.72
CA ASP A 225 -23.71 19.55 -5.00
C ASP A 225 -22.40 19.09 -4.33
N ILE A 226 -21.26 19.51 -4.87
CA ILE A 226 -19.94 19.27 -4.29
C ILE A 226 -19.84 19.99 -2.96
N TYR A 227 -19.39 19.30 -1.91
CA TYR A 227 -19.15 19.90 -0.60
C TYR A 227 -17.66 19.91 -0.26
N ILE A 228 -17.13 21.10 0.05
CA ILE A 228 -15.72 21.29 0.40
C ILE A 228 -15.65 21.99 1.75
N ILE A 229 -14.88 21.42 2.67
CA ILE A 229 -14.77 21.90 4.05
C ILE A 229 -13.29 22.06 4.39
N LYS A 230 -12.88 23.27 4.79
CA LYS A 230 -11.54 23.54 5.33
C LYS A 230 -11.63 23.87 6.80
N VAL A 231 -10.85 23.16 7.59
CA VAL A 231 -10.75 23.35 9.04
C VAL A 231 -9.29 23.56 9.45
N ASP A 232 -9.09 24.15 10.63
CA ASP A 232 -7.77 24.27 11.24
C ASP A 232 -7.33 22.95 11.93
N ALA A 233 -6.14 22.96 12.54
CA ALA A 233 -5.57 21.78 13.20
C ALA A 233 -6.39 21.26 14.38
N THR A 234 -7.27 22.09 14.95
CA THR A 234 -8.16 21.78 16.07
C THR A 234 -9.58 21.39 15.63
N GLY A 235 -9.84 21.40 14.32
CA GLY A 235 -11.16 21.12 13.75
C GLY A 235 -12.12 22.30 13.89
N VAL A 236 -11.64 23.54 13.96
CA VAL A 236 -12.50 24.72 13.82
C VAL A 236 -12.68 25.02 12.34
N LEU A 237 -13.93 25.22 11.91
CA LEU A 237 -14.26 25.57 10.53
C LEU A 237 -13.61 26.90 10.14
N GLN A 238 -12.84 26.90 9.05
CA GLN A 238 -12.28 28.11 8.46
C GLN A 238 -13.15 28.61 7.31
N TRP A 239 -13.54 27.71 6.41
CA TRP A 239 -14.50 27.98 5.35
C TRP A 239 -15.13 26.69 4.85
N GLN A 240 -16.30 26.82 4.24
CA GLN A 240 -16.98 25.76 3.51
C GLN A 240 -17.55 26.29 2.20
N LYS A 241 -17.78 25.40 1.24
CA LYS A 241 -18.21 25.76 -0.10
C LYS A 241 -19.01 24.65 -0.77
N GLY A 242 -20.14 25.03 -1.35
CA GLY A 242 -20.92 24.25 -2.29
C GLY A 242 -20.54 24.63 -3.73
N LEU A 243 -20.52 23.67 -4.65
CA LEU A 243 -20.40 23.91 -6.09
C LEU A 243 -21.20 22.85 -6.85
N GLY A 244 -21.96 23.26 -7.86
CA GLY A 244 -22.67 22.30 -8.70
C GLY A 244 -23.71 22.96 -9.58
N GLY A 245 -24.58 22.14 -10.17
CA GLY A 245 -25.68 22.54 -11.03
C GLY A 245 -26.94 21.75 -10.70
N ALA A 246 -27.84 21.61 -11.68
CA ALA A 246 -29.17 21.04 -11.50
C ALA A 246 -29.20 19.56 -11.11
N ASN A 247 -28.12 18.82 -11.30
CA ASN A 247 -28.09 17.37 -11.15
C ASN A 247 -27.09 16.94 -10.07
N LEU A 248 -26.34 15.86 -10.31
CA LEU A 248 -25.33 15.30 -9.41
C LEU A 248 -23.96 15.88 -9.76
N ASP A 249 -23.32 16.44 -8.75
CA ASP A 249 -21.95 16.95 -8.76
C ASP A 249 -21.26 16.47 -7.49
N GLU A 250 -20.26 15.60 -7.60
CA GLU A 250 -19.63 14.98 -6.42
C GLU A 250 -18.10 14.99 -6.53
N ALA A 251 -17.42 15.46 -5.49
CA ALA A 251 -15.97 15.39 -5.39
C ALA A 251 -15.52 14.10 -4.70
N PHE A 252 -14.52 13.42 -5.28
CA PHE A 252 -14.00 12.16 -4.75
C PHE A 252 -12.61 12.29 -4.14
N SER A 253 -11.75 13.14 -4.69
CA SER A 253 -10.37 13.23 -4.23
C SER A 253 -9.75 14.62 -4.43
N SER A 254 -8.76 14.95 -3.60
CA SER A 254 -8.06 16.22 -3.59
C SER A 254 -6.56 16.09 -3.31
N THR A 255 -5.78 17.08 -3.73
CA THR A 255 -4.37 17.21 -3.35
C THR A 255 -3.98 18.68 -3.20
N GLN A 256 -3.15 18.98 -2.19
CA GLN A 256 -2.59 20.33 -2.01
C GLN A 256 -1.30 20.50 -2.82
N LEU A 257 -1.18 21.65 -3.50
CA LEU A 257 0.00 22.06 -4.24
C LEU A 257 1.01 22.81 -3.36
N ALA A 258 2.22 23.02 -3.89
CA ALA A 258 3.30 23.69 -3.17
C ALA A 258 2.99 25.15 -2.81
N ASP A 259 2.14 25.82 -3.60
CA ASP A 259 1.67 27.19 -3.34
C ASP A 259 0.50 27.25 -2.32
N GLY A 260 0.10 26.10 -1.76
CA GLY A 260 -1.01 25.97 -0.82
C GLY A 260 -2.39 25.88 -1.47
N SER A 261 -2.50 26.03 -2.79
CA SER A 261 -3.76 25.79 -3.52
C SER A 261 -4.10 24.29 -3.57
N PHE A 262 -5.34 23.98 -3.93
CA PHE A 262 -5.85 22.61 -3.99
C PHE A 262 -6.29 22.26 -5.41
N ILE A 263 -6.02 21.04 -5.84
CA ILE A 263 -6.68 20.42 -7.00
C ILE A 263 -7.66 19.38 -6.47
N ILE A 264 -8.89 19.41 -6.99
CA ILE A 264 -9.99 18.52 -6.63
C ILE A 264 -10.51 17.88 -7.91
N VAL A 265 -10.83 16.60 -7.84
CA VAL A 265 -11.43 15.82 -8.93
C VAL A 265 -12.71 15.15 -8.48
N GLY A 266 -13.59 14.91 -9.45
CA GLY A 266 -14.87 14.27 -9.20
C GLY A 266 -15.62 13.98 -10.49
N GLU A 267 -16.93 13.83 -10.39
CA GLU A 267 -17.83 13.66 -11.53
C GLU A 267 -19.02 14.63 -11.47
N SER A 268 -19.58 14.92 -12.64
CA SER A 268 -20.75 15.78 -12.80
C SER A 268 -21.63 15.25 -13.92
N ASN A 269 -22.95 15.22 -13.71
CA ASN A 269 -23.94 15.10 -14.78
C ASN A 269 -24.80 16.38 -14.93
N SER A 270 -24.32 17.49 -14.37
CA SER A 270 -24.93 18.82 -14.49
C SER A 270 -24.55 19.52 -15.81
N THR A 271 -25.53 20.07 -16.51
CA THR A 271 -25.33 20.82 -17.77
C THR A 271 -25.28 22.34 -17.56
N ASN A 272 -25.36 22.79 -16.31
CA ASN A 272 -25.38 24.18 -15.88
C ASN A 272 -24.63 24.35 -14.54
N GLY A 273 -24.71 25.54 -13.96
CA GLY A 273 -24.19 25.82 -12.63
C GLY A 273 -22.72 26.20 -12.60
N ASP A 274 -22.03 25.78 -11.54
CA ASP A 274 -20.66 26.19 -11.24
C ASP A 274 -19.59 25.40 -11.98
N LEU A 275 -19.91 24.28 -12.63
CA LEU A 275 -18.96 23.57 -13.48
C LEU A 275 -19.16 23.93 -14.95
N ALA A 276 -18.22 23.55 -15.83
CA ALA A 276 -18.47 23.67 -17.26
C ALA A 276 -19.51 22.64 -17.71
N ALA A 277 -20.11 22.83 -18.89
CA ALA A 277 -21.09 21.87 -19.41
C ALA A 277 -20.44 20.52 -19.71
N ASN A 278 -21.16 19.44 -19.43
CA ASN A 278 -20.73 18.08 -19.76
C ASN A 278 -20.54 17.89 -21.26
N LEU A 279 -19.66 16.96 -21.57
CA LEU A 279 -19.29 16.50 -22.91
C LEU A 279 -20.10 15.26 -23.32
N GLY A 280 -20.70 14.57 -22.34
CA GLY A 280 -21.57 13.39 -22.48
C GLY A 280 -22.64 13.32 -21.37
N GLU A 281 -22.96 12.11 -20.91
CA GLU A 281 -24.01 11.88 -19.90
C GLU A 281 -23.53 12.25 -18.49
N LYS A 282 -22.28 11.94 -18.18
CA LYS A 282 -21.61 12.22 -16.91
C LYS A 282 -20.12 12.33 -17.19
N ASP A 283 -19.47 13.40 -16.79
CA ASP A 283 -18.05 13.61 -17.05
C ASP A 283 -17.26 13.87 -15.78
N GLY A 284 -15.96 13.65 -15.84
CA GLY A 284 -15.07 14.05 -14.78
C GLY A 284 -14.90 15.57 -14.75
N PHE A 285 -14.69 16.14 -13.57
CA PHE A 285 -14.23 17.52 -13.46
C PHE A 285 -12.87 17.61 -12.79
N ILE A 286 -12.17 18.72 -13.05
CA ILE A 286 -10.98 19.14 -12.34
C ILE A 286 -11.17 20.58 -11.90
N LEU A 287 -10.98 20.83 -10.62
CA LEU A 287 -11.16 22.12 -9.98
C LEU A 287 -9.88 22.53 -9.27
N ARG A 288 -9.39 23.75 -9.51
CA ARG A 288 -8.35 24.38 -8.69
C ARG A 288 -8.91 25.48 -7.82
N LEU A 289 -8.66 25.38 -6.52
CA LEU A 289 -9.03 26.38 -5.53
C LEU A 289 -7.79 26.97 -4.86
N SER A 290 -7.81 28.26 -4.57
CA SER A 290 -6.84 28.87 -3.67
C SER A 290 -6.96 28.28 -2.25
N ASN A 291 -5.98 28.54 -1.39
CA ASN A 291 -6.06 28.14 0.03
C ASN A 291 -7.27 28.76 0.78
N SER A 292 -7.79 29.88 0.28
CA SER A 292 -8.99 30.56 0.79
C SER A 292 -10.30 30.08 0.15
N GLY A 293 -10.25 29.05 -0.70
CA GLY A 293 -11.42 28.48 -1.38
C GLY A 293 -11.88 29.24 -2.62
N SER A 294 -11.14 30.25 -3.10
CA SER A 294 -11.51 30.96 -4.34
C SER A 294 -11.19 30.10 -5.56
N ILE A 295 -12.11 30.00 -6.52
CA ILE A 295 -11.89 29.25 -7.76
C ILE A 295 -10.81 29.96 -8.59
N GLN A 296 -9.74 29.23 -8.91
CA GLN A 296 -8.68 29.71 -9.80
C GLN A 296 -8.97 29.29 -11.24
N TRP A 297 -9.34 28.03 -11.43
CA TRP A 297 -9.85 27.51 -12.69
C TRP A 297 -10.64 26.22 -12.46
N LYS A 298 -11.43 25.83 -13.45
CA LYS A 298 -12.26 24.62 -13.46
C LYS A 298 -12.34 24.04 -14.88
N LYS A 299 -12.48 22.73 -15.01
CA LYS A 299 -12.52 22.05 -16.31
C LYS A 299 -13.36 20.78 -16.26
N GLN A 300 -14.20 20.57 -17.26
CA GLN A 300 -14.79 19.25 -17.53
C GLN A 300 -13.88 18.43 -18.42
N VAL A 301 -13.79 17.13 -18.14
CA VAL A 301 -12.89 16.17 -18.75
C VAL A 301 -13.59 14.83 -18.97
N GLY A 302 -13.37 14.24 -20.13
CA GLY A 302 -14.11 13.06 -20.58
C GLY A 302 -14.36 13.16 -22.08
N GLY A 303 -15.43 12.53 -22.55
CA GLY A 303 -15.85 12.54 -23.95
C GLY A 303 -17.35 12.42 -24.09
N THR A 304 -17.82 11.72 -25.13
CA THR A 304 -19.24 11.71 -25.50
C THR A 304 -20.10 10.77 -24.64
N TYR A 305 -19.50 9.99 -23.75
CA TYR A 305 -20.17 9.00 -22.89
C TYR A 305 -19.95 9.33 -21.41
N SER A 306 -20.01 8.31 -20.55
CA SER A 306 -19.73 8.47 -19.13
C SER A 306 -18.24 8.37 -18.83
N ASP A 307 -17.73 9.32 -18.06
CA ASP A 307 -16.35 9.46 -17.65
C ASP A 307 -16.30 10.01 -16.21
N GLY A 308 -15.25 9.66 -15.46
CA GLY A 308 -15.11 10.13 -14.08
C GLY A 308 -13.69 9.99 -13.56
N LEU A 309 -13.28 10.93 -12.70
CA LEU A 309 -12.02 10.86 -11.96
C LEU A 309 -12.31 10.65 -10.47
N TYR A 310 -11.87 9.50 -9.96
CA TYR A 310 -12.16 9.05 -8.60
C TYR A 310 -10.97 9.23 -7.64
N ALA A 311 -9.75 9.36 -8.15
CA ALA A 311 -8.56 9.64 -7.35
C ALA A 311 -7.63 10.65 -8.04
N ILE A 312 -6.94 11.47 -7.24
CA ILE A 312 -5.85 12.34 -7.70
C ILE A 312 -4.59 12.14 -6.85
N ARG A 313 -3.43 12.02 -7.50
CA ARG A 313 -2.16 11.77 -6.80
C ARG A 313 -1.00 12.52 -7.43
N LYS A 314 -0.04 12.91 -6.58
CA LYS A 314 1.26 13.43 -7.02
C LYS A 314 2.23 12.27 -7.24
N SER A 315 2.95 12.28 -8.35
CA SER A 315 4.05 11.37 -8.64
C SER A 315 5.25 11.68 -7.71
N SER A 316 6.23 10.79 -7.68
CA SER A 316 7.53 11.04 -7.02
C SER A 316 8.32 12.21 -7.64
N THR A 317 7.97 12.63 -8.86
CA THR A 317 8.52 13.81 -9.55
C THR A 317 7.70 15.08 -9.33
N GLY A 318 6.62 15.02 -8.55
CA GLY A 318 5.74 16.17 -8.26
C GLY A 318 4.67 16.46 -9.32
N LYS A 319 4.62 15.70 -10.41
CA LYS A 319 3.55 15.81 -11.42
C LYS A 319 2.23 15.27 -10.86
N ILE A 320 1.10 15.78 -11.36
CA ILE A 320 -0.24 15.41 -10.90
C ILE A 320 -0.89 14.45 -11.89
N TYR A 321 -1.54 13.42 -11.38
CA TYR A 321 -2.28 12.43 -12.16
C TYR A 321 -3.68 12.20 -11.59
N GLY A 322 -4.65 12.08 -12.49
CA GLY A 322 -6.01 11.64 -12.20
C GLY A 322 -6.21 10.17 -12.59
N PHE A 323 -7.05 9.48 -11.83
CA PHE A 323 -7.39 8.07 -12.02
C PHE A 323 -8.89 7.90 -11.90
N GLY A 324 -9.49 7.10 -12.77
CA GLY A 324 -10.91 6.78 -12.69
C GLY A 324 -11.34 5.82 -13.78
N GLN A 325 -12.46 6.13 -14.43
CA GLN A 325 -13.07 5.30 -15.46
C GLN A 325 -13.46 6.16 -16.67
N SER A 326 -13.36 5.59 -17.87
CA SER A 326 -13.81 6.23 -19.10
C SER A 326 -14.44 5.22 -20.06
N ASN A 327 -15.63 5.56 -20.57
CA ASN A 327 -16.29 4.84 -21.67
C ASN A 327 -16.09 5.56 -23.01
N SER A 328 -15.31 6.64 -23.01
CA SER A 328 -15.18 7.56 -24.13
C SER A 328 -13.86 7.38 -24.90
N THR A 329 -13.87 7.76 -26.17
CA THR A 329 -12.62 7.97 -26.92
C THR A 329 -11.99 9.28 -26.46
N LEU A 330 -10.79 9.21 -25.85
CA LEU A 330 -10.07 10.34 -25.30
C LEU A 330 -8.91 10.75 -26.21
N GLY A 331 -9.23 11.58 -27.21
CA GLY A 331 -8.29 11.93 -28.27
C GLY A 331 -8.04 10.74 -29.20
N ASN A 332 -6.81 10.20 -29.19
CA ASN A 332 -6.45 9.05 -30.03
C ASN A 332 -6.56 7.70 -29.29
N VAL A 333 -6.94 7.70 -28.02
CA VAL A 333 -7.08 6.49 -27.20
C VAL A 333 -8.54 6.09 -27.13
N LYS A 334 -8.84 4.82 -27.44
CA LYS A 334 -10.19 4.27 -27.48
C LYS A 334 -10.37 3.22 -26.38
N PRO A 335 -11.57 3.10 -25.81
CA PRO A 335 -11.87 2.01 -24.89
C PRO A 335 -11.84 0.66 -25.63
N LYS A 336 -11.56 -0.42 -24.88
CA LYS A 336 -11.46 -1.79 -25.41
C LYS A 336 -12.82 -2.50 -25.48
N GLY A 337 -13.85 -1.94 -24.87
CA GLY A 337 -15.23 -2.40 -24.90
C GLY A 337 -16.26 -1.28 -25.03
N SER A 338 -17.53 -1.61 -24.76
CA SER A 338 -18.64 -0.65 -24.69
C SER A 338 -18.94 -0.17 -23.27
N VAL A 339 -18.22 -0.70 -22.27
CA VAL A 339 -18.27 -0.27 -20.87
C VAL A 339 -16.92 0.30 -20.47
N GLY A 340 -16.85 0.90 -19.28
CA GLY A 340 -15.73 1.77 -18.93
C GLY A 340 -14.46 1.06 -18.55
N ASP A 341 -13.36 1.55 -19.11
CA ASP A 341 -11.99 1.14 -18.83
C ASP A 341 -11.37 2.00 -17.72
N VAL A 342 -10.34 1.47 -17.04
CA VAL A 342 -9.48 2.24 -16.13
C VAL A 342 -8.86 3.40 -16.90
N TRP A 343 -9.16 4.62 -16.48
CA TRP A 343 -8.61 5.82 -17.05
C TRP A 343 -7.51 6.42 -16.18
N ILE A 344 -6.35 6.67 -16.76
CA ILE A 344 -5.22 7.37 -16.15
C ILE A 344 -4.85 8.56 -17.03
N THR A 345 -4.64 9.74 -16.42
CA THR A 345 -4.26 10.95 -17.14
C THR A 345 -3.36 11.85 -16.30
N GLN A 346 -2.37 12.50 -16.93
CA GLN A 346 -1.59 13.55 -16.28
C GLN A 346 -2.36 14.87 -16.36
N ILE A 347 -2.46 15.58 -15.25
CA ILE A 347 -3.12 16.89 -15.15
C ILE A 347 -2.05 17.98 -15.09
N ASP A 348 -2.17 18.96 -15.99
CA ASP A 348 -1.38 20.18 -15.93
C ASP A 348 -1.94 21.10 -14.84
N GLU A 349 -1.16 21.31 -13.77
CA GLU A 349 -1.62 22.10 -12.61
C GLU A 349 -1.92 23.57 -12.94
N THR A 350 -1.37 24.10 -14.04
CA THR A 350 -1.52 25.52 -14.38
C THR A 350 -2.86 25.83 -15.02
N ASN A 351 -3.42 24.88 -15.80
CA ASN A 351 -4.59 25.12 -16.64
C ASN A 351 -5.56 23.93 -16.72
N GLY A 352 -5.31 22.85 -15.99
CA GLY A 352 -6.14 21.64 -15.97
C GLY A 352 -6.11 20.82 -17.26
N SER A 353 -5.24 21.14 -18.24
CA SER A 353 -5.14 20.34 -19.46
C SER A 353 -4.63 18.92 -19.19
N LEU A 354 -5.21 17.97 -19.92
CA LEU A 354 -4.86 16.56 -19.81
C LEU A 354 -3.70 16.23 -20.75
N LYS A 355 -2.81 15.35 -20.29
CA LYS A 355 -1.69 14.80 -21.05
C LYS A 355 -1.65 13.29 -20.81
N GLU A 356 -1.20 12.53 -21.81
CA GLU A 356 -0.91 11.10 -21.66
C GLU A 356 -2.13 10.28 -21.17
N ASN A 357 -3.30 10.47 -21.79
CA ASN A 357 -4.46 9.61 -21.50
C ASN A 357 -4.10 8.15 -21.80
N ALA A 358 -4.41 7.26 -20.87
CA ALA A 358 -4.28 5.82 -21.05
C ALA A 358 -5.55 5.15 -20.53
N LEU A 359 -6.04 4.18 -21.32
CA LEU A 359 -7.17 3.33 -20.97
C LEU A 359 -6.67 1.90 -20.83
N PHE A 360 -6.95 1.30 -19.68
CA PHE A 360 -6.61 -0.08 -19.36
C PHE A 360 -7.89 -0.86 -19.07
N GLY A 361 -8.07 -2.03 -19.66
CA GLY A 361 -9.21 -2.88 -19.36
C GLY A 361 -9.45 -3.95 -20.41
N GLY A 362 -10.71 -4.36 -20.54
CA GLY A 362 -11.21 -5.32 -21.52
C GLY A 362 -12.59 -4.93 -22.02
N ALA A 363 -13.40 -5.94 -22.35
CA ALA A 363 -14.74 -5.74 -22.85
C ALA A 363 -15.78 -5.43 -21.76
N ASP A 364 -15.47 -5.68 -20.48
CA ASP A 364 -16.33 -5.47 -19.32
C ASP A 364 -15.80 -4.33 -18.42
N ILE A 365 -16.44 -4.08 -17.27
CA ILE A 365 -16.18 -2.93 -16.39
C ILE A 365 -14.80 -3.06 -15.73
N ASP A 366 -13.99 -2.02 -15.90
CA ASP A 366 -12.69 -1.84 -15.29
C ASP A 366 -12.59 -0.45 -14.64
N ILE A 367 -12.35 -0.39 -13.31
CA ILE A 367 -12.43 0.87 -12.56
C ILE A 367 -11.22 1.04 -11.64
N ALA A 368 -10.51 2.16 -11.77
CA ALA A 368 -9.48 2.55 -10.80
C ALA A 368 -10.12 3.17 -9.55
N ARG A 369 -9.77 2.64 -8.37
CA ARG A 369 -10.26 3.13 -7.07
C ARG A 369 -9.19 3.88 -6.29
N GLY A 370 -7.92 3.53 -6.49
CA GLY A 370 -6.81 4.22 -5.87
C GLY A 370 -5.53 4.06 -6.67
N ALA A 371 -4.59 4.98 -6.46
CA ALA A 371 -3.27 4.91 -7.08
C ALA A 371 -2.19 5.47 -6.14
N PHE A 372 -0.96 5.00 -6.31
CA PHE A 372 0.16 5.40 -5.45
C PHE A 372 1.43 5.54 -6.27
N PRO A 373 2.19 6.62 -6.05
CA PRO A 373 3.39 6.89 -6.83
C PRO A 373 4.45 5.83 -6.58
N THR A 374 5.15 5.45 -7.64
CA THR A 374 6.32 4.57 -7.59
C THR A 374 7.60 5.39 -7.70
N ASN A 375 8.71 4.84 -7.21
CA ASN A 375 10.03 5.51 -7.30
C ASN A 375 10.52 5.69 -8.74
N ASP A 376 9.99 4.91 -9.69
CA ASP A 376 10.30 5.06 -11.12
C ASP A 376 9.48 6.17 -11.82
N GLY A 377 8.64 6.90 -11.07
CA GLY A 377 7.86 8.04 -11.57
C GLY A 377 6.46 7.68 -12.09
N GLY A 378 6.09 6.39 -12.06
CA GLY A 378 4.76 5.91 -12.38
C GLY A 378 3.88 5.70 -11.14
N PHE A 379 2.96 4.75 -11.23
CA PHE A 379 1.99 4.41 -10.20
C PHE A 379 1.72 2.91 -10.13
N ILE A 380 1.37 2.41 -8.95
CA ILE A 380 0.52 1.22 -8.83
C ILE A 380 -0.91 1.70 -8.65
N VAL A 381 -1.80 1.23 -9.51
CA VAL A 381 -3.23 1.51 -9.47
C VAL A 381 -3.95 0.27 -8.99
N ALA A 382 -4.69 0.42 -7.89
CA ALA A 382 -5.63 -0.57 -7.41
C ALA A 382 -6.95 -0.38 -8.15
N ALA A 383 -7.31 -1.35 -8.97
CA ALA A 383 -8.50 -1.36 -9.79
C ALA A 383 -9.35 -2.61 -9.53
N ASN A 384 -10.61 -2.53 -9.91
CA ASN A 384 -11.53 -3.66 -9.94
C ASN A 384 -11.82 -4.00 -11.40
N THR A 385 -11.86 -5.29 -11.73
CA THR A 385 -12.10 -5.76 -13.10
C THR A 385 -13.17 -6.84 -13.12
N ASN A 386 -14.07 -6.75 -14.08
CA ASN A 386 -14.94 -7.85 -14.51
C ASN A 386 -14.45 -8.51 -15.81
N SER A 387 -13.44 -7.92 -16.46
CA SER A 387 -12.95 -8.31 -17.76
C SER A 387 -12.08 -9.58 -17.68
N VAL A 388 -12.16 -10.42 -18.72
CA VAL A 388 -11.31 -11.61 -18.91
C VAL A 388 -10.38 -11.48 -20.12
N ASP A 389 -10.39 -10.32 -20.77
CA ASP A 389 -9.74 -10.02 -22.04
C ASP A 389 -9.04 -8.65 -22.03
N GLY A 390 -8.59 -8.19 -23.20
CA GLY A 390 -7.89 -6.92 -23.35
C GLY A 390 -6.50 -6.94 -22.71
N ASP A 391 -6.28 -6.06 -21.73
CA ASP A 391 -5.03 -5.99 -20.97
C ASP A 391 -4.93 -7.05 -19.86
N LEU A 392 -6.02 -7.80 -19.64
CA LEU A 392 -6.10 -8.85 -18.65
C LEU A 392 -5.92 -10.21 -19.30
N THR A 393 -5.20 -11.10 -18.60
CA THR A 393 -4.98 -12.48 -19.04
C THR A 393 -5.84 -13.50 -18.29
N GLN A 394 -6.42 -13.09 -17.16
CA GLN A 394 -7.30 -13.91 -16.31
C GLN A 394 -8.15 -13.02 -15.40
N ASN A 395 -9.34 -13.51 -15.07
CA ASN A 395 -10.17 -13.07 -13.96
C ASN A 395 -10.75 -14.34 -13.32
N ASN A 396 -10.62 -14.45 -12.00
CA ASN A 396 -10.92 -15.65 -11.24
C ASN A 396 -12.35 -15.73 -10.74
N GLY A 397 -13.29 -14.90 -11.18
CA GLY A 397 -14.65 -14.96 -10.68
C GLY A 397 -15.53 -13.93 -11.37
N ASN A 398 -16.21 -13.12 -10.56
CA ASN A 398 -17.03 -12.02 -11.06
C ASN A 398 -16.21 -10.72 -11.11
N THR A 399 -15.83 -10.19 -9.94
CA THR A 399 -15.02 -8.99 -9.82
C THR A 399 -13.75 -9.31 -9.07
N ASP A 400 -12.61 -9.05 -9.69
CA ASP A 400 -11.28 -9.30 -9.12
C ASP A 400 -10.54 -7.98 -8.84
N PHE A 401 -9.53 -8.05 -7.97
CA PHE A 401 -8.53 -6.99 -7.89
C PHE A 401 -7.62 -7.03 -9.12
N TRP A 402 -7.39 -5.86 -9.70
CA TRP A 402 -6.41 -5.65 -10.75
C TRP A 402 -5.37 -4.60 -10.32
N LEU A 403 -4.09 -4.94 -10.48
CA LEU A 403 -3.00 -3.99 -10.31
C LEU A 403 -2.47 -3.55 -11.65
N VAL A 404 -2.66 -2.26 -11.97
CA VAL A 404 -2.02 -1.63 -13.12
C VAL A 404 -0.76 -0.92 -12.65
N LYS A 405 0.40 -1.37 -13.10
CA LYS A 405 1.66 -0.66 -12.87
C LYS A 405 1.97 0.23 -14.07
N THR A 406 2.06 1.52 -13.84
CA THR A 406 2.51 2.52 -14.82
C THR A 406 3.93 2.98 -14.50
N GLY A 407 4.57 3.70 -15.42
CA GLY A 407 5.91 4.26 -15.24
C GLY A 407 6.78 4.09 -16.48
N THR A 408 8.06 4.46 -16.37
CA THR A 408 9.02 4.16 -17.45
C THR A 408 9.09 2.64 -17.63
N PRO A 409 8.89 2.11 -18.85
CA PRO A 409 9.03 0.69 -19.09
C PRO A 409 10.41 0.26 -18.61
N LEU A 410 10.45 -0.88 -17.93
CA LEU A 410 11.70 -1.43 -17.44
C LEU A 410 12.66 -1.57 -18.62
N PRO A 411 13.94 -1.19 -18.47
CA PRO A 411 14.91 -1.37 -19.53
C PRO A 411 15.03 -2.84 -19.97
N ALA A 412 14.67 -3.79 -19.12
CA ALA A 412 14.52 -5.19 -19.49
C ALA A 412 13.33 -5.84 -18.77
N THR A 413 12.57 -6.65 -19.50
CA THR A 413 11.63 -7.62 -18.92
C THR A 413 12.40 -8.92 -18.70
N LEU A 414 12.51 -9.38 -17.46
CA LEU A 414 13.27 -10.59 -17.12
C LEU A 414 12.36 -11.81 -17.03
N GLY A 415 12.74 -12.89 -17.72
CA GLY A 415 12.06 -14.18 -17.66
C GLY A 415 12.61 -15.09 -16.57
N SER A 416 13.89 -14.97 -16.23
CA SER A 416 14.50 -15.72 -15.12
C SER A 416 15.68 -14.98 -14.53
N PHE A 417 15.95 -15.25 -13.25
CA PHE A 417 17.23 -14.97 -12.60
C PHE A 417 17.46 -16.09 -11.58
N SER A 418 18.63 -16.72 -11.60
CA SER A 418 18.96 -17.85 -10.75
C SER A 418 20.41 -17.79 -10.29
N ALA A 419 20.66 -18.40 -9.14
CA ALA A 419 21.99 -18.62 -8.59
C ALA A 419 22.18 -20.12 -8.36
N ALA A 420 23.15 -20.71 -9.04
CA ALA A 420 23.44 -22.14 -8.93
C ALA A 420 24.91 -22.35 -8.58
N LEU A 421 25.17 -23.28 -7.66
CA LEU A 421 26.53 -23.68 -7.31
C LEU A 421 27.17 -24.41 -8.50
N THR A 422 28.41 -24.06 -8.82
CA THR A 422 29.22 -24.71 -9.84
C THR A 422 30.58 -25.08 -9.26
N ASN A 423 31.05 -26.29 -9.57
CA ASN A 423 32.31 -26.84 -9.04
C ASN A 423 32.44 -26.77 -7.52
N GLU A 424 31.30 -26.86 -6.80
CA GLU A 424 31.17 -26.83 -5.33
C GLU A 424 31.70 -25.58 -4.60
N GLN A 425 32.29 -24.62 -5.30
CA GLN A 425 32.91 -23.43 -4.69
C GLN A 425 32.60 -22.10 -5.39
N TYR A 426 32.00 -22.13 -6.58
CA TYR A 426 31.60 -20.94 -7.32
C TYR A 426 30.09 -20.87 -7.43
N VAL A 427 29.55 -19.66 -7.56
CA VAL A 427 28.12 -19.49 -7.83
C VAL A 427 27.97 -18.88 -9.21
N LYS A 428 27.35 -19.62 -10.13
CA LYS A 428 26.96 -19.10 -11.44
C LYS A 428 25.59 -18.44 -11.32
N LEU A 429 25.56 -17.14 -11.61
CA LEU A 429 24.35 -16.35 -11.74
C LEU A 429 23.95 -16.36 -13.21
N SER A 430 22.71 -16.73 -13.51
CA SER A 430 22.18 -16.75 -14.88
C SER A 430 20.83 -16.04 -14.93
N TRP A 431 20.59 -15.25 -15.97
CA TRP A 431 19.30 -14.62 -16.21
C TRP A 431 18.96 -14.57 -17.69
N THR A 432 17.66 -14.44 -17.96
CA THR A 432 17.13 -14.25 -19.31
C THR A 432 16.32 -12.96 -19.33
N SER A 433 16.65 -12.02 -20.23
CA SER A 433 15.71 -10.98 -20.63
C SER A 433 14.80 -11.55 -21.72
N LEU A 434 13.50 -11.30 -21.63
CA LEU A 434 12.52 -11.62 -22.67
C LEU A 434 12.45 -10.49 -23.71
N SER A 435 12.64 -9.26 -23.25
CA SER A 435 12.80 -8.05 -24.06
C SER A 435 13.68 -7.03 -23.33
N GLU A 436 14.29 -6.14 -24.11
CA GLU A 436 15.12 -5.03 -23.64
C GLU A 436 14.74 -3.77 -24.42
N VAL A 437 14.65 -2.64 -23.74
CA VAL A 437 14.37 -1.33 -24.33
C VAL A 437 15.38 -0.36 -23.73
N LYS A 438 16.33 0.10 -24.56
CA LYS A 438 17.41 0.99 -24.12
C LYS A 438 18.20 0.44 -22.92
N ALA A 439 18.29 -0.89 -22.76
CA ALA A 439 19.07 -1.48 -21.67
C ALA A 439 20.56 -1.21 -21.90
N LYS A 440 21.23 -0.65 -20.90
CA LYS A 440 22.67 -0.40 -20.95
C LYS A 440 23.46 -1.58 -20.40
N ASN A 441 23.21 -1.97 -19.17
CA ASN A 441 23.96 -3.02 -18.50
C ASN A 441 23.21 -3.63 -17.32
N PHE A 442 23.60 -4.84 -16.97
CA PHE A 442 23.20 -5.60 -15.80
C PHE A 442 24.33 -5.59 -14.77
N VAL A 443 24.02 -5.41 -13.49
CA VAL A 443 24.99 -5.42 -12.38
C VAL A 443 24.54 -6.44 -11.35
N ILE A 444 25.45 -7.32 -10.92
CA ILE A 444 25.23 -8.28 -9.85
C ILE A 444 25.89 -7.78 -8.57
N GLU A 445 25.14 -7.85 -7.48
CA GLU A 445 25.67 -7.65 -6.13
C GLU A 445 25.29 -8.80 -5.21
N ARG A 446 26.15 -9.09 -4.23
CA ARG A 446 25.98 -10.15 -3.24
C ARG A 446 25.85 -9.58 -1.83
N SER A 447 24.96 -10.15 -1.04
CA SER A 447 24.85 -9.91 0.39
C SER A 447 24.87 -11.22 1.17
N PHE A 448 25.32 -11.17 2.43
CA PHE A 448 25.20 -12.27 3.39
C PHE A 448 24.12 -12.00 4.44
N ASP A 449 23.66 -10.75 4.57
CA ASP A 449 22.72 -10.28 5.59
C ASP A 449 21.45 -9.62 4.99
N LEU A 450 21.32 -9.59 3.66
CA LEU A 450 20.29 -8.85 2.89
C LEU A 450 20.29 -7.33 3.09
N LEU A 451 21.21 -6.78 3.87
CA LEU A 451 21.30 -5.35 4.17
C LEU A 451 22.45 -4.70 3.42
N ARG A 452 23.61 -5.36 3.40
CA ARG A 452 24.85 -4.87 2.78
C ARG A 452 25.15 -5.68 1.53
N PHE A 453 25.06 -5.04 0.38
CA PHE A 453 25.35 -5.64 -0.92
C PHE A 453 26.73 -5.20 -1.42
N THR A 454 27.53 -6.16 -1.84
CA THR A 454 28.87 -5.98 -2.42
C THR A 454 28.82 -6.27 -3.90
N PHE A 455 29.41 -5.39 -4.71
CA PHE A 455 29.50 -5.57 -6.16
C PHE A 455 30.28 -6.83 -6.53
N ILE A 456 29.71 -7.64 -7.44
CA ILE A 456 30.34 -8.84 -8.00
C ILE A 456 30.81 -8.60 -9.43
N GLY A 457 29.99 -7.94 -10.25
CA GLY A 457 30.35 -7.64 -11.61
C GLY A 457 29.21 -7.06 -12.44
N GLN A 458 29.55 -6.72 -13.69
CA GLN A 458 28.64 -6.11 -14.65
C GLN A 458 28.72 -6.84 -15.99
N VAL A 459 27.58 -6.94 -16.68
CA VAL A 459 27.46 -7.46 -18.05
C VAL A 459 26.71 -6.45 -18.89
N ASN A 460 27.23 -6.08 -20.05
CA ASN A 460 26.52 -5.17 -20.96
C ASN A 460 25.26 -5.83 -21.50
N ALA A 461 24.17 -5.07 -21.54
CA ALA A 461 22.94 -5.50 -22.18
C ALA A 461 23.06 -5.35 -23.71
N THR A 462 22.12 -5.93 -24.45
CA THR A 462 22.11 -5.80 -25.92
C THR A 462 21.54 -4.47 -26.42
N GLY A 463 20.99 -3.63 -25.54
CA GLY A 463 20.34 -2.39 -25.92
C GLY A 463 18.84 -2.56 -26.04
N THR A 464 18.32 -2.40 -27.26
CA THR A 464 16.90 -2.63 -27.57
C THR A 464 16.77 -3.94 -28.34
N SER A 465 16.02 -4.90 -27.78
CA SER A 465 15.77 -6.22 -28.36
C SER A 465 14.38 -6.72 -27.97
N ASN A 466 13.62 -7.22 -28.94
CA ASN A 466 12.34 -7.90 -28.69
C ASN A 466 12.48 -9.44 -28.67
N THR A 467 13.72 -9.94 -28.66
CA THR A 467 14.05 -11.36 -28.58
C THR A 467 14.73 -11.66 -27.27
N ALA A 468 14.46 -12.85 -26.72
CA ALA A 468 15.04 -13.25 -25.46
C ALA A 468 16.57 -13.34 -25.54
N LYS A 469 17.28 -12.79 -24.54
CA LYS A 469 18.74 -12.86 -24.41
C LYS A 469 19.10 -13.50 -23.08
N SER A 470 20.11 -14.38 -23.12
CA SER A 470 20.61 -15.06 -21.92
C SER A 470 21.97 -14.49 -21.54
N TYR A 471 22.14 -14.27 -20.25
CA TYR A 471 23.34 -13.70 -19.65
C TYR A 471 23.77 -14.53 -18.46
N SER A 472 25.05 -14.46 -18.13
CA SER A 472 25.54 -15.04 -16.89
C SER A 472 26.78 -14.34 -16.39
N ILE A 473 27.00 -14.41 -15.09
CA ILE A 473 28.27 -14.06 -14.44
C ILE A 473 28.54 -15.06 -13.34
N THR A 474 29.82 -15.29 -13.02
CA THR A 474 30.21 -16.22 -11.95
C THR A 474 30.80 -15.44 -10.79
N ASP A 475 30.22 -15.59 -9.60
CA ASP A 475 30.89 -15.22 -8.37
C ASP A 475 31.96 -16.28 -8.07
N THR A 476 33.22 -15.88 -8.17
CA THR A 476 34.39 -16.73 -7.93
C THR A 476 34.85 -16.72 -6.48
N LYS A 477 34.26 -15.87 -5.63
CA LYS A 477 34.60 -15.74 -4.22
C LYS A 477 33.36 -15.70 -3.34
N PRO A 478 32.37 -16.59 -3.52
CA PRO A 478 31.19 -16.61 -2.68
C PRO A 478 31.59 -16.98 -1.25
N VAL A 479 30.81 -16.53 -0.27
CA VAL A 479 31.08 -16.82 1.13
C VAL A 479 30.54 -18.20 1.49
N ILE A 480 31.21 -18.96 2.36
CA ILE A 480 30.66 -20.21 2.86
C ILE A 480 29.35 -19.93 3.63
N GLY A 481 28.31 -20.71 3.36
CA GLY A 481 26.95 -20.50 3.85
C GLY A 481 26.03 -19.90 2.79
N LYS A 482 24.92 -19.28 3.23
CA LYS A 482 23.90 -18.73 2.34
C LYS A 482 24.33 -17.36 1.80
N ASN A 483 24.43 -17.25 0.48
CA ASN A 483 24.70 -16.00 -0.22
C ASN A 483 23.43 -15.54 -0.92
N TYR A 484 23.11 -14.27 -0.80
CA TYR A 484 21.99 -13.61 -1.47
C TYR A 484 22.54 -12.77 -2.62
N TYR A 485 21.92 -12.85 -3.80
CA TYR A 485 22.34 -12.12 -5.00
C TYR A 485 21.17 -11.33 -5.55
N ARG A 486 21.40 -10.07 -5.88
CA ARG A 486 20.42 -9.23 -6.60
C ARG A 486 20.98 -8.81 -7.95
N LEU A 487 20.09 -8.73 -8.92
CA LEU A 487 20.37 -8.26 -10.26
C LEU A 487 19.83 -6.84 -10.40
N LYS A 488 20.72 -5.89 -10.65
CA LYS A 488 20.38 -4.53 -11.05
C LYS A 488 20.51 -4.40 -12.56
N PHE A 489 19.77 -3.47 -13.16
CA PHE A 489 19.89 -3.16 -14.57
C PHE A 489 19.64 -1.68 -14.80
N TYR A 490 20.28 -1.14 -15.82
CA TYR A 490 20.31 0.29 -16.11
C TYR A 490 19.80 0.56 -17.53
N ASP A 491 19.11 1.68 -17.72
CA ASP A 491 18.85 2.21 -19.06
C ASP A 491 20.03 3.05 -19.61
N ASP A 492 19.90 3.52 -20.84
CA ASP A 492 20.85 4.41 -21.52
C ASP A 492 21.02 5.78 -20.83
N ALA A 493 20.06 6.19 -20.00
CA ALA A 493 20.11 7.38 -19.16
C ALA A 493 20.75 7.14 -17.77
N ASN A 494 21.21 5.91 -17.48
CA ASN A 494 21.75 5.46 -16.20
C ASN A 494 20.73 5.39 -15.04
N LYS A 495 19.44 5.29 -15.33
CA LYS A 495 18.42 5.01 -14.30
C LYS A 495 18.55 3.56 -13.83
N GLU A 496 18.61 3.36 -12.52
CA GLU A 496 18.78 2.05 -11.88
C GLU A 496 17.43 1.36 -11.63
N PHE A 497 17.38 0.06 -11.91
CA PHE A 497 16.28 -0.84 -11.58
C PHE A 497 16.81 -2.10 -10.90
N ILE A 498 16.11 -2.65 -9.90
CA ILE A 498 16.59 -3.78 -9.08
C ILE A 498 15.61 -4.94 -9.11
N TYR A 499 15.99 -6.04 -9.77
CA TYR A 499 15.23 -7.29 -9.83
C TYR A 499 15.31 -8.10 -8.54
N LYS A 500 14.41 -9.09 -8.40
CA LYS A 500 14.28 -9.93 -7.19
C LYS A 500 15.61 -10.58 -6.79
N THR A 501 15.79 -10.72 -5.47
CA THR A 501 16.98 -11.36 -4.89
C THR A 501 16.81 -12.89 -4.92
N VAL A 502 17.85 -13.60 -5.34
CA VAL A 502 17.94 -15.07 -5.27
C VAL A 502 19.02 -15.48 -4.29
N SER A 503 19.10 -16.74 -3.89
CA SER A 503 20.16 -17.21 -3.00
C SER A 503 20.78 -18.52 -3.47
N ALA A 504 22.07 -18.70 -3.19
CA ALA A 504 22.76 -19.97 -3.30
C ALA A 504 23.54 -20.25 -2.01
N THR A 505 23.50 -21.50 -1.55
CA THR A 505 24.28 -21.95 -0.39
C THR A 505 25.55 -22.60 -0.89
N VAL A 506 26.70 -22.11 -0.41
CA VAL A 506 28.02 -22.68 -0.69
C VAL A 506 28.44 -23.49 0.53
N SER A 507 28.73 -24.77 0.33
CA SER A 507 29.23 -25.70 1.34
C SER A 507 30.68 -26.06 1.02
N LEU A 508 31.46 -26.48 2.02
CA LEU A 508 32.75 -27.13 1.75
C LEU A 508 32.50 -28.50 1.10
N LEU A 509 33.35 -28.88 0.13
CA LEU A 509 33.18 -30.05 -0.75
C LEU A 509 32.70 -31.32 -0.01
N ALA A 510 31.85 -32.07 -0.71
CA ALA A 510 31.22 -33.31 -0.27
C ALA A 510 32.22 -34.37 0.21
N ASN A 511 32.31 -34.64 1.52
CA ASN A 511 32.71 -35.92 2.11
C ASN A 511 32.68 -35.99 3.65
N GLU A 512 32.05 -35.05 4.34
CA GLU A 512 31.66 -35.27 5.73
C GLU A 512 30.14 -35.37 5.74
N SER A 513 29.65 -36.53 6.18
CA SER A 513 28.28 -36.66 6.68
C SER A 513 28.00 -35.45 7.57
N GLU A 514 26.78 -34.93 7.56
CA GLU A 514 26.34 -34.00 8.60
C GLU A 514 26.49 -34.69 9.96
N SER A 515 27.71 -34.70 10.54
CA SER A 515 27.84 -34.67 11.98
C SER A 515 27.31 -33.31 12.35
N ASP A 516 26.12 -33.36 12.90
CA ASP A 516 25.31 -32.26 13.39
C ASP A 516 26.18 -31.19 14.08
N ASN A 517 26.63 -30.17 13.34
CA ASN A 517 27.29 -28.99 13.91
C ASN A 517 26.23 -28.06 14.54
N SER A 518 25.29 -28.63 15.31
CA SER A 518 24.24 -27.89 16.00
C SER A 518 24.83 -27.05 17.12
N LEU A 519 24.88 -25.74 16.90
CA LEU A 519 24.91 -24.79 18.01
C LEU A 519 23.49 -24.58 18.52
N THR A 520 23.26 -24.84 19.79
CA THR A 520 21.98 -24.56 20.45
C THR A 520 22.19 -23.41 21.44
N ILE A 521 21.36 -22.38 21.32
CA ILE A 521 21.34 -21.26 22.26
C ILE A 521 20.26 -21.53 23.30
N PHE A 522 20.59 -21.43 24.59
CA PHE A 522 19.61 -21.51 25.66
C PHE A 522 20.00 -20.65 26.87
N PRO A 523 19.02 -20.13 27.63
CA PRO A 523 17.61 -20.08 27.25
C PRO A 523 17.40 -19.19 26.01
N ASN A 524 16.42 -19.52 25.17
CA ASN A 524 15.98 -18.68 24.06
C ASN A 524 14.44 -18.73 24.04
N PRO A 525 13.73 -17.71 24.51
CA PRO A 525 14.20 -16.34 24.77
C PRO A 525 15.19 -16.18 25.93
N VAL A 526 16.09 -15.18 25.83
CA VAL A 526 17.10 -14.86 26.83
C VAL A 526 16.55 -13.84 27.83
N SER A 527 16.43 -14.24 29.09
CA SER A 527 16.09 -13.33 30.20
C SER A 527 17.38 -12.74 30.80
N GLY A 528 17.75 -11.53 30.36
CA GLY A 528 18.90 -10.78 30.87
C GLY A 528 20.04 -10.65 29.85
N SER A 529 21.27 -10.46 30.35
CA SER A 529 22.46 -10.21 29.52
C SER A 529 23.32 -11.45 29.28
N SER A 530 22.91 -12.64 29.74
CA SER A 530 23.71 -13.86 29.59
C SER A 530 22.93 -15.03 29.01
N PHE A 531 23.59 -15.82 28.17
CA PHE A 531 23.04 -17.03 27.55
C PHE A 531 24.13 -18.08 27.34
N TYR A 532 23.73 -19.31 27.05
CA TYR A 532 24.63 -20.43 26.86
C TYR A 532 24.57 -20.92 25.42
N ILE A 533 25.72 -21.38 24.94
CA ILE A 533 25.83 -22.08 23.66
C ILE A 533 26.37 -23.47 23.93
N LYS A 534 25.62 -24.48 23.50
CA LYS A 534 26.08 -25.86 23.43
C LYS A 534 26.36 -26.24 21.98
N SER A 535 27.54 -26.78 21.73
CA SER A 535 27.96 -27.38 20.46
C SER A 535 27.94 -28.90 20.54
N ALA A 536 27.80 -29.57 19.41
CA ALA A 536 27.91 -31.03 19.36
C ALA A 536 29.37 -31.53 19.47
N GLU A 537 30.35 -30.74 19.04
CA GLU A 537 31.78 -31.07 19.06
C GLU A 537 32.62 -29.97 19.72
N LYS A 538 33.91 -30.25 19.96
CA LYS A 538 34.87 -29.31 20.56
C LYS A 538 35.03 -28.08 19.66
N PHE A 539 34.40 -26.98 20.08
CA PHE A 539 34.20 -25.81 19.23
C PHE A 539 35.11 -24.66 19.66
N LEU A 540 36.07 -24.26 18.82
CA LEU A 540 36.93 -23.09 19.03
C LEU A 540 36.22 -21.85 18.50
N LEU A 541 35.55 -21.10 19.37
CA LEU A 541 34.95 -19.79 19.05
C LEU A 541 36.07 -18.77 18.81
N LYS A 542 36.30 -18.38 17.55
CA LYS A 542 37.04 -17.16 17.26
C LYS A 542 36.04 -16.01 17.16
N THR A 543 36.07 -15.12 18.15
CA THR A 543 35.43 -13.78 18.14
C THR A 543 34.01 -13.77 17.54
N PRO A 544 33.02 -14.35 18.22
CA PRO A 544 31.63 -14.28 17.79
C PRO A 544 31.10 -12.83 17.84
N ASP A 545 30.35 -12.46 16.81
CA ASP A 545 29.68 -11.16 16.73
C ASP A 545 28.22 -11.31 17.16
N LEU A 546 27.74 -10.45 18.06
CA LEU A 546 26.31 -10.29 18.31
C LEU A 546 25.85 -9.00 17.64
N ILE A 547 24.84 -9.09 16.78
CA ILE A 547 24.25 -7.93 16.10
C ILE A 547 22.74 -7.86 16.29
N ASP A 548 22.19 -6.64 16.32
CA ASP A 548 20.74 -6.45 16.20
C ASP A 548 20.27 -6.43 14.73
N VAL A 549 18.96 -6.38 14.52
CA VAL A 549 18.35 -6.26 13.17
C VAL A 549 18.76 -5.01 12.39
N ARG A 550 19.36 -4.00 13.05
CA ARG A 550 19.89 -2.77 12.42
C ARG A 550 21.40 -2.86 12.16
N GLY A 551 22.02 -4.00 12.46
CA GLY A 551 23.44 -4.25 12.26
C GLY A 551 24.34 -3.54 13.26
N ARG A 552 23.82 -3.07 14.40
CA ARG A 552 24.65 -2.58 15.52
C ARG A 552 25.29 -3.76 16.21
N THR A 553 26.59 -3.67 16.50
CA THR A 553 27.38 -4.73 17.14
C THR A 553 27.37 -4.58 18.65
N PHE A 554 27.36 -5.73 19.35
CA PHE A 554 27.36 -5.83 20.80
C PHE A 554 28.61 -6.61 21.24
N THR A 555 29.19 -6.16 22.35
CA THR A 555 30.42 -6.76 22.87
C THR A 555 30.08 -7.92 23.78
N LEU A 556 30.71 -9.06 23.52
CA LEU A 556 30.53 -10.29 24.28
C LEU A 556 31.76 -10.57 25.14
N GLU A 557 31.52 -10.95 26.41
CA GLU A 557 32.46 -11.74 27.20
C GLU A 557 32.08 -13.21 27.07
N ILE A 558 33.09 -14.06 26.92
CA ILE A 558 32.92 -15.49 26.69
C ILE A 558 33.68 -16.23 27.77
N GLU A 559 32.98 -17.09 28.48
CA GLU A 559 33.55 -18.01 29.45
C GLU A 559 33.31 -19.44 28.98
N VAL A 560 34.40 -20.16 28.74
CA VAL A 560 34.36 -21.57 28.36
C VAL A 560 34.13 -22.39 29.63
N LEU A 561 32.98 -23.05 29.72
CA LEU A 561 32.61 -23.85 30.90
C LEU A 561 33.10 -25.29 30.77
N ASP A 562 33.02 -25.86 29.57
CA ASP A 562 33.61 -27.15 29.22
C ASP A 562 33.93 -27.23 27.70
N ALA A 563 34.25 -28.43 27.19
CA ALA A 563 34.63 -28.63 25.79
C ALA A 563 33.52 -28.33 24.76
N THR A 564 32.25 -28.35 25.15
CA THR A 564 31.08 -28.16 24.29
C THR A 564 30.12 -27.09 24.77
N LEU A 565 30.36 -26.49 25.94
CA LEU A 565 29.50 -25.49 26.56
C LEU A 565 30.27 -24.21 26.86
N SER A 566 29.74 -23.08 26.41
CA SER A 566 30.26 -21.74 26.72
C SER A 566 29.14 -20.82 27.18
N ARG A 567 29.45 -19.98 28.17
CA ARG A 567 28.60 -18.88 28.64
C ARG A 567 29.01 -17.60 27.93
N PHE A 568 28.01 -16.87 27.47
CA PHE A 568 28.14 -15.59 26.80
C PHE A 568 27.47 -14.51 27.63
N THR A 569 28.16 -13.40 27.85
CA THR A 569 27.64 -12.24 28.57
C THR A 569 27.78 -10.99 27.71
N VAL A 570 26.66 -10.33 27.42
CA VAL A 570 26.65 -9.06 26.69
C VAL A 570 27.01 -7.93 27.65
N LYS A 571 28.02 -7.13 27.32
CA LYS A 571 28.45 -6.00 28.16
C LYS A 571 27.42 -4.86 28.20
N GLN A 572 26.62 -4.74 27.16
CA GLN A 572 25.58 -3.73 27.03
C GLN A 572 24.20 -4.31 27.39
N ASN A 573 23.30 -3.45 27.86
CA ASN A 573 21.90 -3.82 28.01
C ASN A 573 21.28 -4.10 26.64
N LEU A 574 20.66 -5.28 26.51
CA LEU A 574 19.89 -5.64 25.34
C LEU A 574 18.46 -5.10 25.49
N ASN A 575 17.97 -4.42 24.46
CA ASN A 575 16.55 -4.08 24.36
C ASN A 575 15.76 -5.29 23.87
N PRO A 576 14.45 -5.40 24.17
CA PRO A 576 13.59 -6.41 23.57
C PRO A 576 13.69 -6.42 22.05
N GLY A 577 13.87 -7.60 21.45
CA GLY A 577 14.05 -7.72 20.01
C GLY A 577 14.79 -8.98 19.54
N LEU A 578 14.98 -9.06 18.23
CA LEU A 578 15.71 -10.13 17.56
C LEU A 578 17.18 -9.74 17.39
N TYR A 579 18.07 -10.64 17.77
CA TYR A 579 19.51 -10.54 17.59
C TYR A 579 20.03 -11.75 16.82
N PHE A 580 21.16 -11.55 16.16
CA PHE A 580 21.87 -12.60 15.43
C PHE A 580 23.26 -12.76 16.04
N LEU A 581 23.52 -13.96 16.55
CA LEU A 581 24.85 -14.36 16.93
C LEU A 581 25.53 -15.02 15.73
N ILE A 582 26.70 -14.52 15.36
CA ILE A 582 27.52 -15.00 14.27
C ILE A 582 28.78 -15.60 14.87
N CYS A 583 28.89 -16.93 14.81
CA CYS A 583 30.05 -17.67 15.31
C CYS A 583 30.93 -18.11 14.14
N ASP A 584 32.22 -17.86 14.22
CA ASP A 584 33.21 -18.38 13.27
C ASP A 584 34.05 -19.47 13.94
N ASN A 585 34.04 -20.69 13.38
CA ASN A 585 34.84 -21.81 13.88
C ASN A 585 36.11 -22.07 13.05
N GLY A 586 36.48 -21.14 12.19
CA GLY A 586 37.62 -21.26 11.27
C GLY A 586 37.37 -22.14 10.05
N ARG A 587 36.22 -22.83 9.97
CA ARG A 587 35.77 -23.60 8.79
C ARG A 587 34.48 -23.02 8.18
N ASN A 588 33.51 -22.64 9.01
CA ASN A 588 32.20 -22.10 8.64
C ASN A 588 31.81 -20.92 9.56
N LYS A 589 30.95 -20.03 9.07
CA LYS A 589 30.20 -19.07 9.91
C LYS A 589 28.80 -19.61 10.21
N ILE A 590 28.46 -19.77 11.49
CA ILE A 590 27.16 -20.23 11.96
C ILE A 590 26.38 -19.03 12.51
N VAL A 591 25.17 -18.82 12.00
CA VAL A 591 24.27 -17.76 12.49
C VAL A 591 23.15 -18.39 13.32
N LYS A 592 22.96 -17.89 14.54
CA LYS A 592 21.88 -18.32 15.44
C LYS A 592 21.05 -17.14 15.90
N LYS A 593 19.73 -17.33 15.89
CA LYS A 593 18.76 -16.34 16.34
C LYS A 593 18.72 -16.32 17.87
N LEU A 594 18.76 -15.14 18.44
CA LEU A 594 18.64 -14.88 19.88
C LEU A 594 17.50 -13.90 20.10
N ILE A 595 16.48 -14.31 20.86
CA ILE A 595 15.30 -13.51 21.15
C ILE A 595 15.44 -12.94 22.55
N VAL A 596 15.35 -11.62 22.69
CA VAL A 596 15.25 -10.94 23.98
C VAL A 596 13.79 -10.50 24.14
N PRO A 597 13.08 -10.99 25.17
CA PRO A 597 11.66 -10.73 25.38
C PRO A 597 11.38 -9.27 25.77
#